data_AF-A0A9P6II39-F1
#
_entry.id   AF-A0A9P6II39-F1
#
_cell.length_a   1.000
_cell.length_b   1.000
_cell.length_c   1.000
_cell.angle_alpha   90.00
_cell.angle_beta   90.00
_cell.angle_gamma   90.00
#
_symmetry.space_group_name_H-M   'P 1'
#
loop_
_entity.id
_entity.type
_entity.pdbx_description
1 polymer ?
#
loop_
_entity_poly.entity_id
_entity_poly.type
_entity_poly.pdbx_seq_one_letter_code
_entity_poly.pdbx_strand_id
1 'polypeptide(L)'
;MAPISLCGLILTASVAVLATFTAAAPVPTSNPDSGSDPCTVLGSKTQGISYDEVAACYQYIPYDATVAASTLKTVHTLFDEYYVFRDSALTPNLAHPFTSGPVDILDELNKIGQTEYQNSLNDAHTVYAVNCYAAYIFAQPLTLYAPVIEGQQ
;
A
#
# COMPACT_ATOMS: atom_id res chain seq x y z
N MET A 1 -52.43 -12.16 -27.86
CA MET A 1 -51.48 -11.26 -27.18
C MET A 1 -51.42 -11.70 -25.72
N ALA A 2 -50.31 -12.29 -25.30
CA ALA A 2 -50.09 -12.77 -23.94
C ALA A 2 -48.99 -11.91 -23.28
N PRO A 3 -49.08 -11.60 -21.97
CA PRO A 3 -48.08 -10.79 -21.30
C PRO A 3 -46.83 -11.62 -20.99
N ILE A 4 -45.66 -11.11 -21.37
CA ILE A 4 -44.37 -11.67 -20.99
C ILE A 4 -44.04 -11.18 -19.59
N SER A 5 -43.92 -12.11 -18.65
CA SER A 5 -43.56 -11.87 -17.26
C SER A 5 -42.06 -11.59 -17.12
N LEU A 6 -41.72 -10.43 -16.53
CA LEU A 6 -40.37 -9.89 -16.41
C LEU A 6 -39.70 -10.27 -15.06
N CYS A 7 -39.80 -11.53 -14.65
CA CYS A 7 -39.42 -11.97 -13.30
C CYS A 7 -38.13 -12.81 -13.22
N GLY A 8 -37.23 -12.73 -14.21
CA GLY A 8 -36.15 -13.72 -14.36
C GLY A 8 -34.76 -13.22 -14.74
N LEU A 9 -34.40 -11.97 -14.45
CA LEU A 9 -33.01 -11.50 -14.63
C LEU A 9 -32.31 -11.46 -13.27
N ILE A 10 -31.84 -12.63 -12.84
CA ILE A 10 -30.83 -12.74 -11.78
C ILE A 10 -29.53 -12.22 -12.40
N LEU A 11 -29.18 -10.96 -12.12
CA LEU A 11 -27.83 -10.45 -12.30
C LEU A 11 -26.93 -11.22 -11.32
N THR A 12 -26.26 -12.25 -11.83
CA THR A 12 -25.09 -12.83 -11.17
C THR A 12 -23.96 -11.81 -11.29
N ALA A 13 -23.75 -11.03 -10.23
CA ALA A 13 -22.55 -10.23 -10.06
C ALA A 13 -21.37 -11.20 -9.87
N SER A 14 -20.77 -11.63 -10.97
CA SER A 14 -19.50 -12.35 -10.97
C SER A 14 -18.44 -11.42 -10.38
N VAL A 15 -18.07 -11.65 -9.12
CA VAL A 15 -16.87 -11.06 -8.52
C VAL A 15 -15.68 -11.65 -9.26
N ALA A 16 -15.27 -10.98 -10.34
CA ALA A 16 -14.02 -11.29 -11.02
C ALA A 16 -12.88 -10.85 -10.10
N VAL A 17 -12.36 -11.80 -9.31
CA VAL A 17 -11.08 -11.61 -8.62
C VAL A 17 -10.02 -11.55 -9.71
N LEU A 18 -9.61 -10.33 -10.10
CA LEU A 18 -8.41 -10.14 -10.90
C LEU A 18 -7.22 -10.58 -10.04
N ALA A 19 -6.81 -11.84 -10.19
CA ALA A 19 -5.49 -12.26 -9.78
C ALA A 19 -4.49 -11.54 -10.71
N THR A 20 -3.98 -10.39 -10.26
CA THR A 20 -2.78 -9.80 -10.86
C THR A 20 -1.65 -10.80 -10.67
N PHE A 21 -1.37 -11.59 -11.70
CA PHE A 21 -0.10 -12.27 -11.83
C PHE A 21 0.96 -11.17 -11.90
N THR A 22 1.65 -10.93 -10.79
CA THR A 22 2.91 -10.21 -10.82
C THR A 22 3.83 -11.02 -11.71
N ALA A 23 3.94 -10.65 -12.98
CA ALA A 23 5.08 -11.05 -13.79
C ALA A 23 6.31 -10.66 -12.97
N ALA A 24 7.11 -11.64 -12.56
CA ALA A 24 8.34 -11.40 -11.84
C ALA A 24 9.10 -10.32 -12.60
N ALA A 25 9.36 -9.19 -11.93
CA ALA A 25 10.12 -8.10 -12.53
C ALA A 25 11.43 -8.68 -13.08
N PRO A 26 11.89 -8.22 -14.25
CA PRO A 26 13.18 -8.65 -14.78
C PRO A 26 14.25 -8.44 -13.70
N VAL A 27 15.00 -9.51 -13.44
CA VAL A 27 16.09 -9.53 -12.45
C VAL A 27 17.01 -8.35 -12.74
N PRO A 28 17.21 -7.41 -11.80
CA PRO A 28 18.20 -6.37 -11.97
C PRO A 28 19.55 -7.05 -12.15
N THR A 29 20.21 -6.80 -13.27
CA THR A 29 21.62 -7.17 -13.47
C THR A 29 22.47 -6.23 -12.61
N SER A 30 22.45 -6.42 -11.29
CA SER A 30 23.48 -5.87 -10.43
C SER A 30 24.75 -6.69 -10.66
N ASN A 31 25.87 -5.99 -10.85
CA ASN A 31 27.19 -6.61 -10.92
C ASN A 31 27.38 -7.53 -9.71
N PRO A 32 27.86 -8.77 -9.88
CA PRO A 32 28.12 -9.66 -8.77
C PRO A 32 29.36 -9.14 -8.04
N ASP A 33 29.12 -8.33 -7.01
CA ASP A 33 30.09 -8.23 -5.93
C ASP A 33 30.21 -9.65 -5.34
N SER A 34 31.42 -10.10 -5.06
CA SER A 34 31.77 -11.50 -4.75
C SER A 34 31.23 -12.04 -3.42
N GLY A 35 30.17 -11.45 -2.87
CA GLY A 35 29.38 -11.95 -1.76
C GLY A 35 28.07 -12.58 -2.25
N SER A 36 27.63 -13.65 -1.59
CA SER A 36 26.34 -14.27 -1.90
C SER A 36 25.21 -13.26 -1.71
N ASP A 37 24.34 -13.08 -2.71
CA ASP A 37 23.14 -12.25 -2.63
C ASP A 37 22.28 -12.66 -1.41
N PRO A 38 22.05 -11.77 -0.43
CA PRO A 38 21.33 -12.10 0.80
C PRO A 38 19.88 -12.51 0.53
N CYS A 39 19.26 -12.07 -0.57
CA CYS A 39 17.92 -12.51 -0.96
C CYS A 39 17.92 -13.95 -1.48
N THR A 40 18.94 -14.34 -2.24
CA THR A 40 19.14 -15.75 -2.64
C THR A 40 19.39 -16.65 -1.43
N VAL A 41 20.18 -16.18 -0.45
CA VAL A 41 20.40 -16.91 0.80
C VAL A 41 19.09 -17.08 1.56
N LEU A 42 18.32 -16.01 1.75
CA LEU A 42 17.02 -16.04 2.41
C LEU A 42 16.03 -16.97 1.69
N GLY A 43 15.95 -16.87 0.36
CA GLY A 43 15.06 -17.69 -0.47
C GLY A 43 15.38 -19.18 -0.44
N SER A 44 16.60 -19.57 -0.08
CA SER A 44 17.00 -20.97 0.10
C SER A 44 16.57 -21.58 1.44
N LYS A 45 16.09 -20.76 2.39
CA LYS A 45 15.71 -21.19 3.73
C LYS A 45 14.20 -21.40 3.86
N THR A 46 13.83 -22.49 4.54
CA THR A 46 12.43 -22.81 4.86
C THR A 46 12.12 -22.68 6.35
N GLN A 47 13.13 -22.62 7.22
CA GLN A 47 13.01 -22.54 8.67
C GLN A 47 14.21 -21.83 9.29
N GLY A 48 14.08 -21.39 10.55
CA GLY A 48 15.16 -20.71 11.26
C GLY A 48 15.55 -19.37 10.63
N ILE A 49 14.58 -18.71 9.97
CA ILE A 49 14.76 -17.40 9.36
C ILE A 49 14.83 -16.36 10.47
N SER A 50 15.88 -15.56 10.46
CA SER A 50 16.10 -14.49 11.44
C SER A 50 15.71 -13.12 10.88
N TYR A 51 15.49 -12.16 11.79
CA TYR A 51 15.22 -10.78 11.42
C TYR A 51 16.34 -10.17 10.56
N ASP A 52 17.60 -10.40 10.96
CA ASP A 52 18.76 -9.82 10.29
C ASP A 52 18.89 -10.29 8.84
N GLU A 53 18.52 -11.53 8.55
CA GLU A 53 18.56 -12.09 7.19
C GLU A 53 17.48 -11.47 6.29
N VAL A 54 16.28 -11.28 6.84
CA VAL A 54 15.19 -10.60 6.14
C VAL A 54 15.55 -9.13 5.91
N ALA A 55 16.04 -8.45 6.94
CA ALA A 55 16.49 -7.07 6.85
C ALA A 55 17.63 -6.90 5.83
N ALA A 56 18.62 -7.80 5.83
CA ALA A 56 19.73 -7.77 4.87
C ALA A 56 19.25 -7.95 3.43
N CYS A 57 18.31 -8.87 3.16
CA CYS A 57 17.73 -9.00 1.82
C CYS A 57 17.00 -7.71 1.41
N TYR A 58 16.13 -7.16 2.27
CA TYR A 58 15.37 -5.95 1.92
C TYR A 58 16.25 -4.71 1.72
N GLN A 59 17.34 -4.58 2.48
CA GLN A 59 18.30 -3.48 2.33
C GLN A 59 19.22 -3.66 1.12
N TYR A 60 19.38 -4.90 0.62
CA TYR A 60 20.20 -5.18 -0.56
C TYR A 60 19.51 -4.77 -1.87
N ILE A 61 18.18 -4.65 -1.88
CA ILE A 61 17.42 -4.21 -3.05
C ILE A 61 17.69 -2.72 -3.26
N PRO A 62 18.35 -2.31 -4.37
CA PRO A 62 18.63 -0.91 -4.60
C PRO A 62 17.35 -0.14 -4.91
N TYR A 63 17.31 1.13 -4.51
CA TYR A 63 16.25 2.03 -4.93
C TYR A 63 16.29 2.23 -6.46
N ASP A 64 15.19 1.93 -7.14
CA ASP A 64 15.01 2.20 -8.56
C ASP A 64 14.13 3.44 -8.74
N ALA A 65 14.76 4.55 -9.11
CA ALA A 65 14.09 5.81 -9.35
C ALA A 65 13.08 5.76 -10.51
N THR A 66 13.30 4.89 -11.50
CA THR A 66 12.40 4.73 -12.65
C THR A 66 11.14 4.01 -12.21
N VAL A 67 11.27 2.93 -11.44
CA VAL A 67 10.13 2.21 -10.87
C VAL A 67 9.35 3.12 -9.94
N ALA A 68 10.02 3.84 -9.04
CA ALA A 68 9.38 4.78 -8.13
C ALA A 68 8.60 5.88 -8.88
N ALA A 69 9.20 6.51 -9.89
CA ALA A 69 8.55 7.52 -10.71
C ALA A 69 7.34 6.94 -11.48
N SER A 70 7.47 5.74 -12.03
CA SER A 70 6.37 5.06 -12.71
C SER A 70 5.23 4.73 -11.74
N THR A 71 5.53 4.25 -10.53
CA THR A 71 4.52 3.96 -9.50
C THR A 71 3.78 5.22 -9.11
N LEU A 72 4.48 6.32 -8.82
CA LEU A 72 3.87 7.61 -8.50
C LEU A 72 2.99 8.11 -9.65
N LYS A 73 3.46 8.00 -10.90
CA LYS A 73 2.66 8.37 -12.08
C LYS A 73 1.39 7.53 -12.18
N THR A 74 1.48 6.22 -12.00
CA THR A 74 0.30 5.33 -12.03
C THR A 74 -0.69 5.68 -10.93
N VAL A 75 -0.23 5.93 -9.70
CA VAL A 75 -1.09 6.37 -8.60
C VAL A 75 -1.75 7.70 -8.94
N HIS A 76 -0.99 8.68 -9.42
CA HIS A 76 -1.54 9.97 -9.84
C HIS A 76 -2.61 9.82 -10.91
N THR A 77 -2.36 9.06 -11.98
CA THR A 77 -3.35 8.80 -13.04
C THR A 77 -4.59 8.09 -12.49
N LEU A 78 -4.44 7.14 -11.57
CA LEU A 78 -5.57 6.46 -10.94
C LEU A 78 -6.47 7.46 -10.19
N PHE A 79 -5.86 8.35 -9.41
CA PHE A 79 -6.60 9.36 -8.65
C PHE A 79 -7.21 10.46 -9.51
N ASP A 80 -6.57 10.80 -10.61
CA ASP A 80 -7.07 11.81 -11.54
C ASP A 80 -8.22 11.26 -12.40
N GLU A 81 -8.07 10.07 -12.96
CA GLU A 81 -9.00 9.59 -13.98
C GLU A 81 -10.11 8.68 -13.41
N TYR A 82 -9.86 7.96 -12.31
CA TYR A 82 -10.72 6.86 -11.88
C TYR A 82 -11.24 6.98 -10.44
N TYR A 83 -10.64 7.83 -9.62
CA TYR A 83 -11.04 7.96 -8.23
C TYR A 83 -12.29 8.83 -8.09
N VAL A 84 -13.43 8.16 -7.92
CA VAL A 84 -14.77 8.76 -7.94
C VAL A 84 -15.00 9.85 -6.89
N PHE A 85 -14.24 9.83 -5.79
CA PHE A 85 -14.39 10.82 -4.73
C PHE A 85 -13.50 12.05 -4.91
N ARG A 86 -12.70 12.13 -5.99
CA ARG A 86 -11.78 13.25 -6.25
C ARG A 86 -12.47 14.59 -6.13
N ASP A 87 -13.54 14.77 -6.89
CA ASP A 87 -14.26 16.05 -6.93
C ASP A 87 -15.06 16.31 -5.65
N SER A 88 -15.58 15.25 -5.02
CA SER A 88 -16.30 15.38 -3.75
C SER A 88 -15.39 15.74 -2.57
N ALA A 89 -14.12 15.37 -2.62
CA ALA A 89 -13.13 15.72 -1.60
C ALA A 89 -12.87 17.23 -1.53
N LEU A 90 -13.15 17.96 -2.62
CA LEU A 90 -13.06 19.43 -2.67
C LEU A 90 -14.29 20.15 -2.08
N THR A 91 -15.29 19.41 -1.59
CA THR A 91 -16.54 20.01 -1.07
C THR A 91 -16.27 20.87 0.16
N PRO A 92 -16.54 22.18 0.12
CA PRO A 92 -16.44 23.02 1.30
C PRO A 92 -17.66 22.84 2.21
N ASN A 93 -17.50 23.17 3.50
CA ASN A 93 -18.60 23.23 4.47
C ASN A 93 -19.41 21.92 4.58
N LEU A 94 -18.72 20.83 4.90
CA LEU A 94 -19.37 19.54 5.12
C LEU A 94 -20.51 19.65 6.14
N ALA A 95 -21.55 18.83 5.95
CA ALA A 95 -22.65 18.77 6.90
C ALA A 95 -22.15 18.26 8.26
N HIS A 96 -22.67 18.83 9.34
CA HIS A 96 -22.41 18.34 10.69
C HIS A 96 -22.79 16.83 10.79
N PRO A 97 -21.97 15.97 11.41
CA PRO A 97 -20.85 16.26 12.32
C PRO A 97 -19.45 16.37 11.67
N PHE A 98 -19.35 16.35 10.34
CA PHE A 98 -18.06 16.36 9.66
C PHE A 98 -17.41 17.76 9.70
N THR A 99 -16.13 17.82 10.09
CA THR A 99 -15.39 19.07 10.27
C THR A 99 -14.11 19.14 9.43
N SER A 100 -13.83 18.15 8.59
CA SER A 100 -12.67 18.17 7.70
C SER A 100 -12.81 19.27 6.66
N GLY A 101 -11.70 19.96 6.38
CA GLY A 101 -11.61 20.87 5.24
C GLY A 101 -11.62 20.12 3.91
N PRO A 102 -11.83 20.84 2.79
CA PRO A 102 -11.66 20.27 1.47
C PRO A 102 -10.20 19.81 1.27
N VAL A 103 -10.02 18.72 0.55
CA VAL A 103 -8.70 18.15 0.23
C VAL A 103 -8.54 18.07 -1.27
N ASP A 104 -7.50 18.73 -1.79
CA ASP A 104 -7.06 18.51 -3.17
C ASP A 104 -6.13 17.30 -3.20
N ILE A 105 -6.70 16.16 -3.57
CA ILE A 105 -5.99 14.88 -3.56
C ILE A 105 -4.81 14.87 -4.54
N LEU A 106 -4.91 15.56 -5.69
CA LEU A 106 -3.82 15.58 -6.66
C LEU A 106 -2.66 16.41 -6.17
N ASP A 107 -2.95 17.56 -5.55
CA ASP A 107 -1.92 18.37 -4.87
C ASP A 107 -1.26 17.61 -3.72
N GLU A 108 -2.02 16.86 -2.92
CA GLU A 108 -1.45 16.01 -1.86
C GLU A 108 -0.56 14.89 -2.42
N LEU A 109 -0.94 14.25 -3.54
CA LEU A 109 -0.10 13.25 -4.21
C LEU A 109 1.18 13.86 -4.80
N ASN A 110 1.11 15.08 -5.33
CA ASN A 110 2.29 15.78 -5.86
C ASN A 110 3.33 16.08 -4.77
N LYS A 111 2.89 16.27 -3.52
CA LYS A 111 3.79 16.47 -2.36
C LYS A 111 4.50 15.18 -1.92
N ILE A 112 3.92 13.99 -2.18
CA ILE A 112 4.53 12.69 -1.77
C ILE A 112 5.89 12.47 -2.44
N GLY A 113 6.13 13.07 -3.61
CA GLY A 113 7.44 13.04 -4.26
C GLY A 113 8.48 14.02 -3.70
N GLN A 114 8.11 14.86 -2.72
CA GLN A 114 8.89 16.05 -2.33
C GLN A 114 9.21 16.14 -0.82
N THR A 115 8.42 15.56 0.07
CA THR A 115 8.59 15.71 1.54
C THR A 115 8.24 14.45 2.35
N GLU A 116 8.61 14.43 3.64
CA GLU A 116 8.20 13.41 4.62
C GLU A 116 6.66 13.24 4.70
N TYR A 117 6.23 12.00 4.89
CA TYR A 117 4.87 11.50 4.73
C TYR A 117 3.88 11.95 5.82
N GLN A 118 3.36 13.18 5.75
CA GLN A 118 2.24 13.64 6.59
C GLN A 118 1.02 14.12 5.79
N ASN A 119 0.67 13.42 4.71
CA ASN A 119 -0.50 13.79 3.91
C ASN A 119 -1.68 12.87 4.25
N SER A 120 -2.83 13.47 4.58
CA SER A 120 -4.09 12.76 4.83
C SER A 120 -5.12 13.16 3.77
N LEU A 121 -5.74 12.17 3.14
CA LEU A 121 -6.83 12.40 2.18
C LEU A 121 -8.21 12.52 2.85
N ASN A 122 -8.29 12.29 4.17
CA ASN A 122 -9.54 12.24 4.95
C ASN A 122 -10.59 11.26 4.39
N ASP A 123 -10.14 10.23 3.67
CA ASP A 123 -10.98 9.11 3.20
C ASP A 123 -10.51 7.79 3.81
N ALA A 124 -11.38 7.16 4.60
CA ALA A 124 -11.12 5.88 5.25
C ALA A 124 -11.07 4.69 4.25
N HIS A 125 -11.57 4.84 3.03
CA HIS A 125 -11.52 3.79 2.01
C HIS A 125 -10.22 3.82 1.21
N THR A 126 -9.45 4.90 1.34
CA THR A 126 -8.19 5.06 0.63
C THR A 126 -7.03 4.69 1.54
N VAL A 127 -6.40 3.57 1.21
CA VAL A 127 -5.19 3.08 1.90
C VAL A 127 -4.14 2.67 0.88
N TYR A 128 -2.90 3.09 1.13
CA TYR A 128 -1.74 2.57 0.41
C TYR A 128 -1.11 1.46 1.22
N ALA A 129 -1.45 0.21 0.88
CA ALA A 129 -0.94 -0.98 1.55
C ALA A 129 0.09 -1.69 0.66
N VAL A 130 1.37 -1.58 1.02
CA VAL A 130 2.45 -2.32 0.36
C VAL A 130 2.69 -3.65 1.08
N ASN A 131 2.42 -4.76 0.38
CA ASN A 131 2.65 -6.10 0.93
C ASN A 131 4.11 -6.59 0.78
N CYS A 132 5.03 -5.73 0.33
CA CYS A 132 6.42 -6.11 0.02
C CYS A 132 7.21 -6.61 1.24
N TYR A 133 6.78 -6.27 2.46
CA TYR A 133 7.48 -6.61 3.71
C TYR A 133 6.62 -7.42 4.70
N ALA A 134 5.51 -7.99 4.22
CA ALA A 134 4.55 -8.72 5.07
C ALA A 134 4.81 -10.24 5.13
N ALA A 135 5.85 -10.75 4.47
CA ALA A 135 6.11 -12.18 4.36
C ALA A 135 6.63 -12.82 5.67
N TYR A 136 7.23 -12.03 6.56
CA TYR A 136 7.85 -12.52 7.79
C TYR A 136 7.33 -11.74 9.00
N ILE A 137 6.99 -12.47 10.07
CA ILE A 137 6.55 -11.90 11.34
C ILE A 137 7.54 -12.34 12.42
N PHE A 138 8.16 -11.37 13.07
CA PHE A 138 9.07 -11.60 14.18
C PHE A 138 8.42 -11.14 15.48
N ALA A 139 8.10 -12.09 16.36
CA ALA A 139 7.58 -11.76 17.68
C ALA A 139 8.72 -11.28 18.58
N GLN A 140 8.67 -10.02 19.00
CA GLN A 140 9.56 -9.49 20.03
C GLN A 140 8.87 -9.61 21.39
N PRO A 141 9.49 -10.25 22.40
CA PRO A 141 8.99 -10.24 23.76
C PRO A 141 9.20 -8.85 24.37
N LEU A 142 8.31 -7.91 24.06
CA LEU A 142 8.31 -6.59 24.68
C LEU A 142 7.68 -6.70 26.07
N THR A 143 8.50 -6.59 27.11
CA THR A 143 7.98 -6.32 28.46
C THR A 143 7.85 -4.82 28.60
N LEU A 144 6.67 -4.28 28.28
CA LEU A 144 6.36 -2.87 28.52
C LEU A 144 6.12 -2.69 30.02
N TYR A 145 7.15 -2.30 30.76
CA TYR A 145 6.95 -1.76 32.10
C TYR A 145 6.45 -0.32 31.92
N ALA A 146 5.22 -0.03 32.33
CA ALA A 146 4.79 1.33 32.54
C ALA A 146 5.32 1.74 33.93
N PRO A 147 6.37 2.58 34.03
CA PRO A 147 6.77 3.09 35.33
C PRO A 147 5.66 4.02 35.83
N VAL A 148 4.78 3.49 36.68
CA VAL A 148 3.87 4.32 37.45
C VAL A 148 4.71 4.98 38.54
N ILE A 149 5.16 6.20 38.25
CA ILE A 149 5.77 7.06 39.26
C ILE A 149 4.61 7.84 39.89
N GLU A 150 4.37 7.60 41.18
CA GLU A 150 3.42 8.37 41.99
C GLU A 150 1.95 8.35 41.49
N GLY A 151 1.52 7.27 40.84
CA GLY A 151 0.11 7.07 40.48
C GLY A 151 -0.35 7.84 39.23
N GLN A 152 0.58 8.43 38.47
CA GLN A 152 0.30 8.98 37.14
C GLN A 152 0.98 8.14 36.06
N GLN A 153 0.26 7.91 34.95
CA GLN A 153 0.74 7.31 33.71
C GLN A 153 1.17 8.39 32.73
#